data_AF-A0A822XG98-F1
#
_entry.id   AF-A0A822XG98-F1
#
_cell.length_a   1.000
_cell.length_b   1.000
_cell.length_c   1.000
_cell.angle_alpha   90.00
_cell.angle_beta   90.00
_cell.angle_gamma   90.00
#
_symmetry.space_group_name_H-M   'P 1'
#
loop_
_entity.id
_entity.type
_entity.pdbx_description
1 polymer ?
#
loop_
_entity_poly.entity_id
_entity_poly.type
_entity_poly.pdbx_seq_one_letter_code
_entity_poly.pdbx_strand_id
1 'polypeptide(L)' 'MILRPIYSISVRVNGPETAPVYKFLKSSKSGTFGSRIKWNFTKFLVDKEGHVVHRYGPTTSPLSIEKDIKKVLGEI' A
#
# COMPACT_ATOMS: atom_id res chain seq x y z
N MET A 1 -3.24 12.44 19.32
CA MET A 1 -2.79 12.72 17.94
C MET A 1 -1.58 11.84 17.65
N ILE A 2 -1.73 10.78 16.86
CA ILE A 2 -0.60 9.90 16.48
C ILE A 2 0.05 10.52 15.24
N LEU A 3 1.28 11.03 15.38
CA LEU A 3 2.06 11.53 14.26
C LEU A 3 2.47 10.35 13.37
N ARG A 4 2.09 10.40 12.09
CA ARG A 4 2.54 9.43 11.10
C ARG A 4 3.77 10.01 10.37
N PRO A 5 4.82 9.21 10.15
CA PRO A 5 5.97 9.69 9.40
C PRO A 5 5.53 10.08 7.99
N ILE A 6 5.86 11.31 7.59
CA ILE A 6 5.80 11.77 6.21
C ILE A 6 7.24 11.75 5.71
N TYR A 7 7.52 10.93 4.70
CA TYR A 7 8.83 10.96 4.07
C TYR A 7 8.93 12.24 3.23
N SER A 8 9.91 13.08 3.54
CA SER A 8 10.05 14.42 2.94
C SER A 8 10.55 14.39 1.49
N ILE A 9 11.04 13.24 1.00
CA ILE A 9 11.50 13.08 -0.37
C ILE A 9 10.40 12.49 -1.24
N SER A 10 10.00 13.24 -2.27
CA SER A 10 9.08 12.74 -3.29
C SER A 10 9.77 11.64 -4.09
N VAL A 11 9.29 10.40 -3.95
CA VAL A 11 9.83 9.23 -4.64
C VAL A 11 9.00 8.85 -5.86
N ARG A 12 9.65 8.29 -6.89
CA ARG A 12 8.97 7.82 -8.10
C ARG A 12 8.30 6.47 -7.83
N VAL A 13 6.99 6.41 -8.07
CA VAL A 13 6.18 5.19 -7.85
C VAL A 13 5.96 4.36 -9.12
N ASN A 14 6.27 4.92 -10.30
CA ASN A 14 6.16 4.28 -11.61
C ASN A 14 7.35 4.65 -12.51
N GLY A 15 7.57 3.86 -13.56
CA GLY A 15 8.65 4.05 -14.55
C GLY A 15 9.98 3.36 -14.18
N PRO A 16 11.03 3.52 -15.00
CA PRO A 16 12.32 2.85 -14.82
C PRO A 16 12.97 3.16 -13.46
N GLU A 17 12.84 4.40 -13.01
CA GLU A 17 13.36 4.92 -11.75
C GLU A 17 12.42 4.67 -10.55
N THR A 18 11.49 3.72 -10.65
CA THR A 18 10.61 3.39 -9.52
C THR A 18 11.46 3.00 -8.30
N ALA A 19 11.18 3.60 -7.15
CA ALA A 19 11.87 3.27 -5.90
C ALA A 19 11.72 1.77 -5.55
N PRO A 20 12.75 1.11 -4.97
CA PRO A 20 12.72 -0.33 -4.70
C PRO A 20 11.49 -0.80 -3.91
N VAL A 21 11.07 -0.03 -2.91
CA VAL A 21 9.86 -0.33 -2.13
C VAL A 21 8.61 -0.40 -3.00
N TYR A 22 8.43 0.52 -3.95
CA TYR A 22 7.29 0.49 -4.87
C TYR A 22 7.43 -0.59 -5.94
N LYS A 23 8.65 -1.01 -6.31
CA LYS A 23 8.84 -2.18 -7.17
C LYS A 23 8.31 -3.43 -6.45
N PHE A 24 8.74 -3.66 -5.21
CA PHE A 24 8.28 -4.76 -4.36
C PHE A 24 6.76 -4.74 -4.15
N LEU A 25 6.19 -3.62 -3.70
CA LEU A 25 4.75 -3.54 -3.43
C LEU A 25 3.90 -3.84 -4.67
N LYS A 26 4.30 -3.32 -5.83
CA LYS A 26 3.59 -3.53 -7.10
C LYS A 26 3.72 -4.95 -7.65
N SER A 27 4.86 -5.63 -7.42
CA SER A 27 5.05 -7.02 -7.81
C SER A 27 4.31 -8.00 -6.90
N SER A 28 4.23 -7.69 -5.60
CA SER A 28 3.57 -8.57 -4.63
C SER A 28 2.05 -8.59 -4.79
N LYS A 29 1.42 -7.45 -5.13
CA LYS A 29 -0.01 -7.37 -5.46
C LYS A 29 -0.26 -6.43 -6.65
N SER A 30 -0.60 -7.04 -7.79
CA SER A 30 -1.09 -6.31 -8.96
C SER A 30 -2.51 -5.78 -8.73
N GLY A 31 -2.82 -4.63 -9.31
CA GLY A 31 -4.21 -4.16 -9.42
C GLY A 31 -4.95 -4.89 -10.54
N THR A 32 -6.24 -4.59 -10.67
CA THR A 32 -7.14 -5.18 -11.68
C THR A 32 -6.71 -4.93 -13.13
N PHE A 33 -5.85 -3.95 -13.37
CA PHE A 33 -5.31 -3.62 -14.69
C PHE A 33 -3.77 -3.48 -14.64
N GLY A 34 -3.12 -4.48 -14.03
CA GLY A 34 -1.67 -4.57 -13.95
C GLY A 34 -1.07 -3.92 -12.70
N SER A 35 0.26 -3.86 -12.68
CA SER A 35 1.01 -3.48 -11.48
C SER A 35 1.12 -1.96 -11.28
N ARG A 36 0.92 -1.15 -12.32
CA ARG A 36 1.05 0.32 -12.29
C ARG A 36 0.14 0.97 -11.24
N ILE A 37 0.66 1.97 -10.52
CA ILE A 37 -0.14 2.81 -9.61
C ILE A 37 -0.80 3.89 -10.47
N LYS A 38 -2.13 3.83 -10.63
CA LYS A 38 -2.87 4.69 -11.57
C LYS A 38 -3.09 6.11 -11.07
N TRP A 39 -3.25 6.29 -9.76
CA TRP A 39 -3.60 7.57 -9.15
C TRP A 39 -3.05 7.67 -7.73
N ASN A 40 -3.03 8.90 -7.21
CA ASN A 40 -2.69 9.20 -5.83
C ASN A 40 -3.62 8.45 -4.85
N PHE A 41 -3.13 8.19 -3.63
CA PHE A 41 -3.85 7.46 -2.57
C PHE A 41 -4.12 5.97 -2.84
N THR A 42 -3.32 5.30 -3.68
CA THR A 42 -3.24 3.83 -3.66
C THR A 42 -2.59 3.38 -2.36
N LYS A 43 -3.17 2.40 -1.68
CA LYS A 43 -2.74 1.96 -0.34
C LYS A 43 -2.33 0.49 -0.40
N PHE A 44 -1.31 0.12 0.37
CA PHE A 44 -0.88 -1.26 0.53
C PHE A 44 -0.91 -1.60 2.02
N LEU A 45 -1.48 -2.75 2.35
CA LEU A 45 -1.43 -3.31 3.69
C LEU A 45 -0.36 -4.39 3.71
N VAL A 46 0.57 -4.24 4.65
CA VAL A 46 1.71 -5.13 4.85
C VAL A 46 1.61 -5.68 6.26
N ASP A 47 1.78 -6.99 6.42
CA ASP A 47 1.76 -7.66 7.74
C ASP A 47 3.08 -7.45 8.51
N LYS A 48 3.17 -8.04 9.70
CA LYS A 48 4.34 -7.89 10.60
C LYS A 48 5.58 -8.60 10.03
N GLU A 49 5.38 -9.60 9.19
CA GLU A 49 6.38 -10.42 8.52
C GLU A 49 6.88 -9.78 7.21
N GLY A 50 6.23 -8.70 6.76
CA GLY A 50 6.62 -7.95 5.56
C GLY A 50 5.89 -8.39 4.28
N HIS A 51 4.89 -9.26 4.37
CA HIS A 51 4.08 -9.68 3.22
C HIS A 51 3.00 -8.65 2.89
N VAL A 52 2.83 -8.39 1.59
CA VAL A 52 1.77 -7.51 1.09
C VAL A 52 0.46 -8.28 1.03
N VAL A 53 -0.40 -8.09 2.03
CA VAL A 53 -1.67 -8.82 2.15
C VAL A 53 -2.75 -8.24 1.22
N HIS A 54 -2.82 -6.91 1.11
CA HIS A 54 -3.83 -6.23 0.30
C HIS A 54 -3.30 -4.97 -0.41
N ARG A 55 -3.98 -4.65 -1.52
CA ARG A 55 -3.81 -3.40 -2.27
C ARG A 55 -5.19 -2.76 -2.47
N TYR A 56 -5.33 -1.50 -2.07
CA TYR A 56 -6.58 -0.75 -2.17
C TYR A 56 -6.47 0.39 -3.16
N GLY A 57 -7.58 0.64 -3.86
CA GLY A 57 -7.69 1.74 -4.79
C GLY A 57 -7.76 3.10 -4.08
N PRO A 58 -7.59 4.20 -4.83
CA PRO A 58 -7.78 5.56 -4.33
C PRO A 58 -9.15 5.79 -3.67
N THR A 59 -10.19 5.19 -4.25
CA THR A 59 -11.60 5.34 -3.85
C THR A 59 -11.99 4.48 -2.66
N THR A 60 -11.13 3.57 -2.20
CA THR A 60 -11.41 2.76 -1.02
C THR A 60 -11.39 3.65 0.23
N SER A 61 -12.51 3.67 0.95
CA SER A 61 -12.66 4.39 2.21
C SER A 61 -11.67 3.86 3.26
N PRO A 62 -11.00 4.72 4.04
CA PRO A 62 -10.12 4.28 5.12
C PRO A 62 -10.82 3.37 6.14
N LEU A 63 -12.09 3.64 6.45
CA LEU A 63 -12.85 2.87 7.45
C LEU A 63 -13.12 1.43 7.00
N SER A 64 -13.28 1.19 5.70
CA SER A 64 -13.50 -0.18 5.20
C SER A 64 -12.24 -1.05 5.30
N ILE A 65 -11.07 -0.46 5.54
CA ILE A 65 -9.78 -1.17 5.68
C ILE A 65 -9.58 -1.67 7.12
N GLU A 66 -10.32 -1.13 8.10
CA GLU A 66 -10.14 -1.43 9.52
C GLU A 66 -10.25 -2.94 9.83
N LYS A 67 -11.23 -3.61 9.22
CA LYS A 67 -11.42 -5.05 9.40
C LYS A 67 -10.18 -5.86 8.97
N ASP A 68 -9.59 -5.49 7.84
CA ASP A 68 -8.40 -6.15 7.33
C ASP A 68 -7.19 -5.88 8.24
N ILE A 69 -7.05 -4.64 8.74
CA ILE A 69 -5.99 -4.27 9.71
C ILE A 69 -6.09 -5.12 10.98
N LYS A 70 -7.27 -5.21 11.59
CA LYS A 70 -7.50 -6.00 12.80
C LYS A 70 -7.17 -7.47 12.59
N LYS A 71 -7.49 -8.01 11.41
CA LYS A 71 -7.12 -9.39 11.02
C LYS A 71 -5.61 -9.60 10.99
N VAL A 72 -4.83 -8.72 10.37
CA VAL A 72 -3.35 -8.85 10.37
C VAL A 72 -2.71 -8.56 11.72
N LEU A 73 -3.41 -7.87 12.63
CA LEU A 73 -2.95 -7.71 14.02
C LEU A 73 -3.23 -8.94 14.89
N GLY A 74 -4.09 -9.86 14.45
CA GLY A 74 -4.54 -11.02 15.24
C GLY A 74 -5.63 -10.66 16.26
N GLU A 75 -6.36 -9.57 16.03
CA GLU A 75 -7.42 -9.08 16.92
C GLU A 75 -8.82 -9.66 16.57
N ILE A 76 -8.89 -10.52 15.54
CA ILE A 76 -10.10 -11.20 15.06
C ILE A 76 -9.74 -12.60 14.56
#